data_AF-A0A6N7CHX1-F1
#
_entry.id   AF-A0A6N7CHX1-F1
#
_cell.length_a   1.000
_cell.length_b   1.000
_cell.length_c   1.000
_cell.angle_alpha   90.00
_cell.angle_beta   90.00
_cell.angle_gamma   90.00
#
_symmetry.space_group_name_H-M   'P 1'
#
loop_
_entity.id
_entity.type
_entity.pdbx_description
1 polymer ?
#
loop_
_entity_poly.entity_id
_entity_poly.type
_entity_poly.pdbx_seq_one_letter_code
_entity_poly.pdbx_strand_id
1 'polypeptide(L)'
;MYPGGPAARAAAIEEGAGRPAELLVADFRFAGRRVIESLRGITEDLYETPVNWRQQVPARQVPVLRWRELEIHHVDLGLDYTAADWPELFVEHTLESELPALAAGHPEVRAPELPHTELLAWVVGRPTREGLPPVPAWPF
;
A
#
# COMPACT_ATOMS: atom_id res chain seq x y z
N MET A 1 11.83 -7.29 9.56
CA MET A 1 12.80 -6.72 8.61
C MET A 1 13.29 -7.83 7.68
N TYR A 2 13.50 -7.54 6.39
CA TYR A 2 14.03 -8.53 5.43
C TYR A 2 15.41 -9.04 5.90
N PRO A 3 15.66 -10.36 5.90
CA PRO A 3 17.02 -10.88 6.04
C PRO A 3 17.92 -10.21 4.99
N GLY A 4 19.03 -9.58 5.42
CA GLY A 4 19.92 -8.82 4.53
C GLY A 4 19.46 -7.38 4.21
N GLY A 5 18.38 -6.90 4.82
CA GLY A 5 17.98 -5.49 4.80
C GLY A 5 17.47 -4.98 3.42
N PRO A 6 17.46 -3.65 3.20
CA PRO A 6 16.94 -3.04 1.98
C PRO A 6 17.64 -3.50 0.69
N ALA A 7 18.95 -3.75 0.75
CA ALA A 7 19.72 -4.20 -0.42
C ALA A 7 19.29 -5.61 -0.86
N ALA A 8 19.11 -6.54 0.09
CA ALA A 8 18.62 -7.88 -0.21
C ALA A 8 17.18 -7.85 -0.76
N ARG A 9 16.32 -6.98 -0.21
CA ARG A 9 14.98 -6.76 -0.77
C ARG A 9 15.03 -6.29 -2.23
N ALA A 10 15.86 -5.28 -2.53
CA ALA A 10 16.00 -4.76 -3.89
C ALA A 10 16.50 -5.85 -4.85
N ALA A 11 17.56 -6.58 -4.46
CA ALA A 11 18.12 -7.66 -5.27
C ALA A 11 17.08 -8.76 -5.57
N ALA A 12 16.27 -9.16 -4.57
CA ALA A 12 15.22 -10.16 -4.76
C ALA A 12 14.11 -9.68 -5.73
N ILE A 13 13.79 -8.39 -5.72
CA ILE A 13 12.84 -7.79 -6.68
C ILE A 13 13.44 -7.82 -8.09
N GLU A 14 14.67 -7.35 -8.26
CA GLU A 14 15.35 -7.33 -9.57
C GLU A 14 15.49 -8.74 -10.16
N GLU A 15 15.87 -9.73 -9.33
CA GLU A 15 15.97 -11.13 -9.76
C GLU A 15 14.60 -11.70 -10.18
N GLY A 16 13.53 -11.27 -9.51
CA GLY A 16 12.16 -11.71 -9.79
C GLY A 16 11.51 -11.03 -11.00
N ALA A 17 11.86 -9.77 -11.27
CA ALA A 17 11.11 -8.90 -12.19
C ALA A 17 11.01 -9.43 -13.62
N GLY A 18 12.04 -10.12 -14.11
CA GLY A 18 12.09 -10.67 -15.47
C GLY A 18 11.54 -12.09 -15.61
N ARG A 19 10.97 -12.69 -14.55
CA ARG A 19 10.48 -14.07 -14.61
C ARG A 19 9.24 -14.18 -15.51
N PRO A 20 9.02 -15.34 -16.17
CA PRO A 20 7.79 -15.59 -16.92
C PRO A 20 6.53 -15.31 -16.10
N ALA A 21 5.52 -14.72 -16.73
CA ALA A 21 4.26 -14.35 -16.08
C ALA A 21 3.61 -15.52 -15.32
N GLU A 22 3.67 -16.73 -15.88
CA GLU A 22 3.14 -17.94 -15.24
C GLU A 22 3.80 -18.23 -13.88
N LEU A 23 5.12 -17.99 -13.76
CA LEU A 23 5.84 -18.15 -12.50
C LEU A 23 5.49 -17.04 -11.51
N LEU A 24 5.38 -15.79 -11.99
CA LEU A 24 4.96 -14.66 -11.14
C LEU A 24 3.54 -14.87 -10.59
N VAL A 25 2.62 -15.35 -11.40
CA VAL A 25 1.25 -15.69 -10.98
C VAL A 25 1.24 -16.85 -9.98
N ALA A 26 2.05 -17.89 -10.22
CA ALA A 26 2.18 -19.01 -9.28
C ALA A 26 2.73 -18.55 -7.92
N ASP A 27 3.77 -17.71 -7.93
CA ASP A 27 4.40 -17.16 -6.73
C ASP A 27 3.43 -16.23 -5.97
N PHE A 28 2.76 -15.32 -6.66
CA PHE A 28 1.73 -14.46 -6.07
C PHE A 28 0.64 -15.26 -5.37
N ARG A 29 0.13 -16.32 -6.02
CA ARG A 29 -0.88 -17.21 -5.43
C ARG A 29 -0.35 -17.96 -4.21
N PHE A 30 0.89 -18.44 -4.27
CA PHE A 30 1.54 -19.15 -3.17
C PHE A 30 1.76 -18.24 -1.96
N ALA A 31 2.39 -17.08 -2.17
CA ALA A 31 2.63 -16.08 -1.14
C ALA A 31 1.31 -15.55 -0.56
N GLY A 32 0.31 -15.29 -1.40
CA GLY A 32 -1.03 -14.85 -1.00
C GLY A 32 -1.69 -15.82 -0.01
N ARG A 33 -1.70 -17.13 -0.32
CA ARG A 33 -2.24 -18.15 0.60
C ARG A 33 -1.51 -18.14 1.95
N ARG A 34 -0.18 -18.11 1.92
CA ARG A 34 0.64 -18.12 3.15
C ARG A 34 0.44 -16.89 4.03
N VAL A 35 0.23 -15.72 3.44
CA VAL A 35 -0.08 -14.50 4.18
C VAL A 35 -1.43 -14.66 4.86
N ILE A 36 -2.47 -15.11 4.15
CA ILE A 36 -3.79 -15.32 4.74
C ILE A 36 -3.76 -16.36 5.86
N GLU A 37 -3.04 -17.48 5.67
CA GLU A 37 -2.86 -18.49 6.71
C GLU A 37 -2.16 -17.91 7.95
N SER A 38 -1.08 -17.14 7.76
CA SER A 38 -0.38 -16.47 8.86
C SER A 38 -1.26 -15.47 9.61
N LEU A 39 -2.03 -14.66 8.88
CA LEU A 39 -2.91 -13.64 9.46
C LEU A 39 -4.03 -14.26 10.31
N ARG A 40 -4.53 -15.46 9.96
CA ARG A 40 -5.51 -16.20 10.78
C ARG A 40 -4.96 -16.62 12.14
N GLY A 41 -3.63 -16.71 12.28
CA GLY A 41 -2.98 -17.01 13.55
C GLY A 41 -2.80 -15.80 14.47
N ILE A 42 -3.12 -14.58 14.02
CA ILE A 42 -3.04 -13.38 14.85
C ILE A 42 -4.30 -13.29 15.70
N THR A 43 -4.18 -13.69 16.96
CA THR A 43 -5.22 -13.59 17.99
C THR A 43 -5.18 -12.23 18.69
N GLU A 44 -6.24 -11.90 19.45
CA GLU A 44 -6.41 -10.58 20.10
C GLU A 44 -5.25 -10.22 21.04
N ASP A 45 -4.70 -11.21 21.76
CA ASP A 45 -3.53 -11.04 22.63
C ASP A 45 -2.26 -10.62 21.87
N LEU A 46 -2.21 -10.85 20.56
CA LEU A 46 -1.11 -10.47 19.70
C LEU A 46 -1.30 -9.12 19.00
N TYR A 47 -2.49 -8.51 19.06
CA TYR A 47 -2.82 -7.30 18.27
C TYR A 47 -1.89 -6.13 18.51
N GLU A 48 -1.44 -5.94 19.76
CA GLU A 48 -0.52 -4.87 20.15
C GLU A 48 0.95 -5.23 19.96
N THR A 49 1.26 -6.45 19.52
CA THR A 49 2.64 -6.89 19.31
C THR A 49 3.32 -5.97 18.30
N PRO A 50 4.46 -5.37 18.66
CA PRO A 50 5.20 -4.54 17.74
C PRO A 50 5.74 -5.29 16.52
N VAL A 51 5.43 -4.80 15.34
CA VAL A 51 5.95 -5.29 14.06
C VAL A 51 6.85 -4.24 13.43
N ASN A 52 8.09 -4.64 13.13
CA ASN A 52 9.08 -3.79 12.48
C ASN A 52 8.76 -3.64 10.98
N TRP A 53 8.21 -2.48 10.62
CA TRP A 53 8.04 -2.00 9.23
C TRP A 53 8.99 -0.82 8.95
N ARG A 54 8.61 0.16 8.12
CA ARG A 54 9.32 1.45 7.99
C ARG A 54 9.33 2.22 9.31
N GLN A 55 8.19 2.21 9.99
CA GLN A 55 8.01 2.58 11.38
C GLN A 55 7.39 1.38 12.11
N GLN A 56 7.58 1.28 13.42
CA GLN A 56 7.00 0.20 14.20
C GLN A 56 5.47 0.36 14.23
N VAL A 57 4.73 -0.70 13.87
CA VAL A 57 3.26 -0.72 13.89
C VAL A 57 2.76 -1.90 14.74
N PRO A 58 1.58 -1.81 15.36
CA PRO A 58 0.99 -2.96 16.04
C PRO A 58 0.56 -4.03 15.02
N ALA A 59 0.60 -5.31 15.40
CA ALA A 59 0.28 -6.43 14.50
C ALA A 59 -1.11 -6.32 13.85
N ARG A 60 -2.09 -5.70 14.54
CA ARG A 60 -3.43 -5.44 13.98
C ARG A 60 -3.42 -4.58 12.70
N GLN A 61 -2.33 -3.85 12.43
CA GLN A 61 -2.18 -3.03 11.22
C GLN A 61 -1.66 -3.82 10.01
N VAL A 62 -1.12 -5.02 10.20
CA VAL A 62 -0.57 -5.82 9.09
C VAL A 62 -1.61 -6.14 8.01
N PRO A 63 -2.86 -6.53 8.33
CA PRO A 63 -3.92 -6.70 7.32
C PRO A 63 -4.22 -5.41 6.56
N VAL A 64 -4.24 -4.26 7.24
CA VAL A 64 -4.50 -2.94 6.62
C VAL A 64 -3.38 -2.57 5.65
N LEU A 65 -2.13 -2.77 6.04
CA LEU A 65 -0.97 -2.56 5.16
C LEU A 65 -1.05 -3.48 3.93
N ARG A 66 -1.45 -4.75 4.11
CA ARG A 66 -1.62 -5.68 2.99
C ARG A 66 -2.77 -5.26 2.06
N TRP A 67 -3.86 -4.74 2.62
CA TRP A 67 -4.99 -4.24 1.83
C TRP A 67 -4.57 -3.09 0.92
N ARG A 68 -3.82 -2.12 1.45
CA ARG A 68 -3.24 -1.01 0.66
C ARG A 68 -2.36 -1.48 -0.49
N GLU A 69 -1.45 -2.41 -0.22
CA GLU A 69 -0.57 -2.96 -1.25
C GLU A 69 -1.36 -3.61 -2.39
N LEU A 70 -2.47 -4.30 -2.08
CA LEU A 70 -3.29 -4.94 -3.10
C LEU A 70 -4.09 -3.93 -3.92
N GLU A 71 -4.82 -3.02 -3.27
CA GLU A 71 -5.69 -2.06 -3.97
C GLU A 71 -4.88 -1.08 -4.83
N ILE A 72 -3.77 -0.56 -4.29
CA ILE A 72 -2.93 0.39 -5.01
C ILE A 72 -2.19 -0.31 -6.16
N HIS A 73 -1.56 -1.46 -5.91
CA HIS A 73 -0.78 -2.12 -6.97
C HIS A 73 -1.63 -2.85 -8.00
N HIS A 74 -2.91 -3.10 -7.74
CA HIS A 74 -3.83 -3.56 -8.77
C HIS A 74 -4.06 -2.46 -9.83
N VAL A 75 -4.15 -1.19 -9.40
CA VAL A 75 -4.16 -0.04 -10.33
C VAL A 75 -2.83 0.07 -11.07
N ASP A 76 -1.71 -0.13 -10.38
CA ASP A 76 -0.37 -0.03 -11.00
C ASP A 76 -0.12 -1.11 -12.07
N LEU A 77 -0.91 -2.19 -12.15
CA LEU A 77 -0.84 -3.15 -13.25
C LEU A 77 -1.26 -2.53 -14.61
N GLY A 78 -2.00 -1.41 -14.60
CA GLY A 78 -2.38 -0.70 -15.81
C GLY A 78 -3.31 -1.50 -16.73
N LEU A 79 -4.17 -2.34 -16.12
CA LEU A 79 -5.18 -3.14 -16.82
C LEU A 79 -6.57 -2.51 -16.61
N ASP A 80 -7.61 -3.33 -16.49
CA ASP A 80 -9.01 -2.88 -16.38
C ASP A 80 -9.39 -2.40 -14.97
N TYR A 81 -8.51 -2.58 -13.97
CA TYR A 81 -8.75 -2.10 -12.60
C TYR A 81 -8.13 -0.73 -12.39
N THR A 82 -8.96 0.23 -12.00
CA THR A 82 -8.58 1.63 -11.86
C THR A 82 -8.91 2.15 -10.47
N ALA A 83 -8.46 3.37 -10.14
CA ALA A 83 -8.85 4.02 -8.89
C ALA A 83 -10.37 4.12 -8.72
N ALA A 84 -11.13 4.21 -9.82
CA ALA A 84 -12.60 4.26 -9.79
C ALA A 84 -13.24 2.94 -9.28
N ASP A 85 -12.49 1.84 -9.29
CA ASP A 85 -12.94 0.52 -8.83
C ASP A 85 -12.63 0.29 -7.34
N TRP A 86 -11.91 1.21 -6.69
CA TRP A 86 -11.61 1.08 -5.26
C TRP A 86 -12.89 1.02 -4.42
N PRO A 87 -12.98 0.07 -3.48
CA PRO A 87 -14.09 0.04 -2.53
C PRO A 87 -14.17 1.35 -1.73
N GLU A 88 -15.36 1.88 -1.51
CA GLU A 88 -15.58 3.10 -0.71
C GLU A 88 -14.91 2.99 0.67
N LEU A 89 -15.03 1.83 1.33
CA LEU A 89 -14.38 1.60 2.63
C LEU A 89 -12.86 1.70 2.55
N PHE A 90 -12.24 1.26 1.45
CA PHE A 90 -10.79 1.39 1.26
C PHE A 90 -10.40 2.87 1.16
N VAL A 91 -11.19 3.62 0.37
CA VAL A 91 -10.95 5.05 0.13
C VAL A 91 -11.02 5.83 1.42
N GLU A 92 -12.14 5.72 2.15
CA GLU A 92 -12.36 6.44 3.41
C GLU A 92 -11.30 6.05 4.45
N HIS A 93 -11.11 4.74 4.69
CA HIS A 93 -10.17 4.25 5.70
C HIS A 93 -8.72 4.69 5.43
N THR A 94 -8.31 4.76 4.16
CA THR A 94 -6.95 5.17 3.82
C THR A 94 -6.81 6.70 3.92
N LEU A 95 -7.79 7.48 3.47
CA LEU A 95 -7.77 8.94 3.62
C LEU A 95 -7.72 9.38 5.09
N GLU A 96 -8.43 8.68 5.98
CA GLU A 96 -8.42 8.94 7.43
C GLU A 96 -7.01 8.95 8.03
N SER A 97 -6.08 8.14 7.51
CA SER A 97 -4.68 8.15 7.99
C SER A 97 -3.75 8.99 7.15
N GLU A 98 -3.91 8.98 5.82
CA GLU A 98 -2.93 9.62 4.92
C GLU A 98 -3.06 11.14 4.86
N LEU A 99 -4.28 11.70 5.00
CA LEU A 99 -4.43 13.17 5.02
C LEU A 99 -3.79 13.81 6.26
N PRO A 100 -3.99 13.29 7.49
CA PRO A 100 -3.24 13.78 8.65
C PRO A 100 -1.72 13.59 8.51
N ALA A 101 -1.26 12.47 7.96
CA ALA A 101 0.15 12.22 7.73
C ALA A 101 0.77 13.24 6.76
N LEU A 102 0.08 13.53 5.65
CA LEU A 102 0.47 14.58 4.70
C LEU A 102 0.54 15.95 5.39
N ALA A 103 -0.50 16.32 6.14
CA ALA A 103 -0.56 17.62 6.80
C ALA A 103 0.54 17.79 7.87
N ALA A 104 0.93 16.70 8.54
CA ALA A 104 1.98 16.71 9.55
C ALA A 104 3.39 16.74 8.95
N GLY A 105 3.65 15.96 7.91
CA GLY A 105 4.96 15.90 7.24
C GLY A 105 5.22 17.07 6.30
N HIS A 106 4.16 17.62 5.69
CA HIS A 106 4.21 18.62 4.63
C HIS A 106 3.13 19.70 4.82
N PRO A 107 3.22 20.51 5.88
CA PRO A 107 2.22 21.52 6.23
C PRO A 107 2.05 22.63 5.18
N GLU A 108 2.97 22.76 4.23
CA GLU A 108 2.89 23.64 3.08
C GLU A 108 1.94 23.13 1.98
N VAL A 109 1.71 21.82 1.93
CA VAL A 109 0.85 21.19 0.92
C VAL A 109 -0.62 21.39 1.32
N ARG A 110 -1.44 21.74 0.34
CA ARG A 110 -2.89 21.85 0.49
C ARG A 110 -3.53 20.79 -0.39
N ALA A 111 -4.30 19.90 0.25
CA ALA A 111 -5.09 18.91 -0.47
C ALA A 111 -6.08 19.64 -1.40
N PRO A 112 -6.12 19.31 -2.70
CA PRO A 112 -7.10 19.88 -3.62
C PRO A 112 -8.52 19.38 -3.26
N GLU A 113 -9.54 20.18 -3.56
CA GLU A 113 -10.93 19.75 -3.45
C GLU A 113 -11.25 18.79 -4.60
N LEU A 114 -11.38 17.50 -4.27
CA LEU A 114 -11.64 16.41 -5.22
C LEU A 114 -12.63 15.40 -4.61
N PRO A 115 -13.33 14.61 -5.45
CA PRO A 115 -13.99 13.39 -4.97
C PRO A 115 -12.98 12.50 -4.23
N HIS A 116 -13.40 11.86 -3.14
CA HIS A 116 -12.49 11.13 -2.24
C HIS A 116 -11.62 10.10 -2.95
N THR A 117 -12.17 9.36 -3.91
CA THR A 117 -11.40 8.40 -4.73
C THR A 117 -10.23 9.07 -5.46
N GLU A 118 -10.47 10.24 -6.06
CA GLU A 118 -9.46 11.00 -6.80
C GLU A 118 -8.51 11.73 -5.86
N LEU A 119 -9.01 12.16 -4.70
CA LEU A 119 -8.18 12.70 -3.63
C LEU A 119 -7.20 11.63 -3.13
N LEU A 120 -7.67 10.40 -2.87
CA LEU A 120 -6.79 9.30 -2.46
C LEU A 120 -5.77 9.00 -3.56
N ALA A 121 -6.21 8.90 -4.81
CA ALA A 121 -5.33 8.65 -5.95
C ALA A 121 -4.24 9.73 -6.04
N TRP A 122 -4.58 11.01 -5.84
CA TRP A 122 -3.62 12.10 -5.73
C TRP A 122 -2.68 11.93 -4.52
N VAL A 123 -3.20 11.66 -3.31
CA VAL A 123 -2.40 11.49 -2.08
C VAL A 123 -1.35 10.39 -2.24
N VAL A 124 -1.71 9.26 -2.85
CA VAL A 124 -0.78 8.15 -3.06
C VAL A 124 0.05 8.30 -4.34
N GLY A 125 -0.01 9.43 -5.05
CA GLY A 125 0.84 9.68 -6.22
C GLY A 125 0.42 8.96 -7.51
N ARG A 126 -0.85 8.62 -7.66
CA ARG A 126 -1.49 8.14 -8.90
C ARG A 126 -2.61 9.10 -9.35
N PRO A 127 -2.33 10.39 -9.59
CA PRO A 127 -3.38 11.35 -9.92
C PRO A 127 -4.15 10.94 -11.18
N THR A 128 -5.48 11.04 -11.12
CA THR A 128 -6.39 10.70 -12.23
C THR A 128 -6.67 11.89 -13.15
N ARG A 129 -6.12 13.08 -12.84
CA ARG A 129 -6.30 14.33 -13.58
C ARG A 129 -4.97 15.06 -13.74
N GLU A 130 -4.82 15.75 -14.87
CA GLU A 130 -3.70 16.66 -15.11
C GLU A 130 -3.89 18.00 -14.36
N GLY A 131 -2.78 18.73 -14.17
CA GLY A 131 -2.80 20.07 -13.57
C GLY A 131 -3.04 20.13 -12.07
N LEU A 132 -3.06 18.98 -11.39
CA LEU A 132 -3.13 18.92 -9.92
C LEU A 132 -1.82 19.45 -9.29
N PRO A 133 -1.89 20.04 -8.08
CA PRO A 133 -0.68 20.46 -7.36
C PRO A 133 0.23 19.25 -7.10
N PRO A 134 1.56 19.45 -7.04
CA PRO A 134 2.48 18.37 -6.72
C PRO A 134 2.20 17.83 -5.31
N VAL A 135 2.30 16.51 -5.17
CA VAL A 135 2.27 15.83 -3.87
C VAL A 135 3.68 15.29 -3.57
N PRO A 136 4.15 15.32 -2.32
CA PRO A 136 5.38 14.64 -1.92
C PRO A 136 5.31 13.13 -2.19
N ALA A 137 6.46 12.47 -2.26
CA ALA A 137 6.50 11.03 -2.46
C ALA A 137 5.83 10.30 -1.28
N TRP A 138 4.81 9.52 -1.59
CA TRP A 138 4.12 8.67 -0.62
C TRP A 138 4.89 7.35 -0.38
N PRO A 139 4.93 6.82 0.85
CA PRO A 139 4.35 7.39 2.10
C PRO A 139 5.24 8.45 2.74
N PHE A 140 4.59 9.38 3.48
CA PHE A 140 5.20 10.52 4.17
C PHE A 140 5.92 10.13 5.48
#